data_AF-A0A4Y2SK54-F1
#
_entry.id   AF-A0A4Y2SK54-F1
#
_cell.length_a   1.000
_cell.length_b   1.000
_cell.length_c   1.000
_cell.angle_alpha   90.00
_cell.angle_beta   90.00
_cell.angle_gamma   90.00
#
_symmetry.space_group_name_H-M   'P 1'
#
loop_
_entity.id
_entity.type
_entity.pdbx_description
1 polymer ?
#
loop_
_entity_poly.entity_id
_entity_poly.type
_entity_poly.pdbx_seq_one_letter_code
_entity_poly.pdbx_strand_id
1 'polypeptide(L)'
;MVSLSWVKAHVGIPGNELADQQAKLAITSGEKFVIPAPYSHLKCLLKNCIVNKWNEYWNSYDSASGIRVRGYINQVSPKFLIHNKFLIYFLSGHGPFPSYLHCFKFLDSPHCICGMLGNAEHYIFSCSHTKEFHLIKPADENKKAWFNNLLTNRQAVTKMEGAFRTSRNICDTLAQERDHN
;
A
#
# COMPACT_ATOMS: atom_id res chain seq x y z
N MET A 1 -22.28 -24.26 -39.74
CA MET A 1 -21.64 -22.92 -39.66
C MET A 1 -22.75 -21.91 -39.45
N VAL A 2 -22.72 -21.14 -38.36
CA VAL A 2 -23.78 -20.16 -38.03
C VAL A 2 -23.19 -18.77 -38.26
N SER A 3 -23.88 -17.92 -39.01
CA SER A 3 -23.55 -16.49 -39.16
C SER A 3 -24.47 -15.65 -38.29
N LEU A 4 -23.91 -14.61 -37.67
CA LEU A 4 -24.65 -13.65 -36.85
C LEU A 4 -24.61 -12.29 -37.55
N SER A 5 -25.78 -11.66 -37.66
CA SER A 5 -25.96 -10.35 -38.28
C SER A 5 -26.79 -9.46 -37.36
N TRP A 6 -26.45 -8.18 -37.29
CA TRP A 6 -27.22 -7.20 -36.53
C TRP A 6 -28.33 -6.59 -37.39
N VAL A 7 -29.49 -6.37 -36.79
CA VAL A 7 -30.65 -5.74 -37.42
C VAL A 7 -31.23 -4.70 -36.45
N LYS A 8 -31.70 -3.57 -36.99
CA LYS A 8 -32.27 -2.49 -36.20
C LYS A 8 -33.64 -2.88 -35.61
N ALA A 9 -33.87 -2.55 -34.35
CA ALA A 9 -35.16 -2.76 -33.69
C ALA A 9 -36.21 -1.75 -34.16
N HIS A 10 -37.50 -2.15 -34.08
CA HIS A 10 -38.67 -1.29 -34.32
C HIS A 10 -38.76 -0.66 -35.72
N VAL A 11 -38.36 -1.40 -36.75
CA VAL A 11 -38.43 -0.96 -38.16
C VAL A 11 -39.38 -1.80 -39.01
N GLY A 12 -40.30 -2.56 -38.41
CA GLY A 12 -41.30 -3.35 -39.15
C GLY A 12 -40.82 -4.74 -39.58
N ILE A 13 -39.66 -5.22 -39.12
CA ILE A 13 -39.14 -6.54 -39.51
C ILE A 13 -39.88 -7.62 -38.69
N PRO A 14 -40.75 -8.44 -39.32
CA PRO A 14 -41.73 -9.23 -38.57
C PRO A 14 -41.11 -10.19 -37.55
N GLY A 15 -40.01 -10.86 -37.92
CA GLY A 15 -39.32 -11.80 -37.02
C GLY A 15 -38.65 -11.11 -35.82
N ASN A 16 -38.09 -9.92 -36.01
CA ASN A 16 -37.47 -9.16 -34.93
C ASN A 16 -38.53 -8.55 -34.00
N GLU A 17 -39.64 -8.07 -34.55
CA GLU A 17 -40.76 -7.55 -33.75
C GLU A 17 -41.45 -8.64 -32.95
N LEU A 18 -41.63 -9.83 -33.52
CA LEU A 18 -42.17 -10.97 -32.79
C LEU A 18 -41.23 -11.38 -31.65
N ALA A 19 -39.92 -11.44 -31.89
CA ALA A 19 -38.93 -11.73 -30.84
C ALA A 19 -39.01 -10.70 -29.69
N ASP A 20 -39.09 -9.40 -30.01
CA ASP A 20 -39.25 -8.34 -29.02
C ASP A 20 -40.58 -8.44 -28.24
N GLN A 21 -41.68 -8.73 -28.93
CA GLN A 21 -42.99 -8.93 -28.28
C GLN A 21 -42.94 -10.10 -27.31
N GLN A 22 -42.34 -11.22 -27.70
CA GLN A 22 -42.17 -12.39 -26.83
C GLN A 22 -41.27 -12.08 -25.64
N ALA A 23 -40.17 -11.34 -25.83
CA ALA A 23 -39.32 -10.90 -24.73
C ALA A 23 -40.08 -10.00 -23.72
N LYS A 24 -40.94 -9.09 -24.20
CA LYS A 24 -41.80 -8.25 -23.34
C LYS A 24 -42.86 -9.06 -22.60
N LEU A 25 -43.49 -10.02 -23.27
CA LEU A 25 -44.45 -10.93 -22.65
C LEU A 25 -43.78 -11.79 -21.57
N ALA A 26 -42.56 -12.26 -21.79
CA ALA A 26 -41.79 -13.00 -20.80
C ALA A 26 -41.48 -12.17 -19.54
N ILE A 27 -41.25 -10.86 -19.66
CA ILE A 27 -41.05 -9.98 -18.50
C ILE A 27 -42.33 -9.83 -17.66
N THR A 28 -43.50 -9.78 -18.30
CA THR A 28 -44.76 -9.41 -17.64
C THR A 28 -45.56 -10.62 -17.15
N SER A 29 -45.55 -11.69 -17.93
CA SER A 29 -46.38 -12.89 -17.76
C SER A 29 -45.58 -14.19 -17.77
N GLY A 30 -44.26 -14.10 -17.92
CA GLY A 30 -43.39 -15.27 -17.89
C GLY A 30 -43.24 -15.85 -16.49
N GLU A 31 -42.86 -17.11 -16.44
CA GLU A 31 -42.51 -17.77 -15.19
C GLU A 31 -41.21 -17.18 -14.64
N LYS A 32 -41.22 -16.77 -13.37
CA LYS A 32 -40.06 -16.15 -12.74
C LYS A 32 -39.00 -17.20 -12.45
N PHE A 33 -38.04 -17.34 -13.35
CA PHE A 33 -36.87 -18.19 -13.14
C PHE A 33 -35.85 -17.49 -12.25
N VAL A 34 -35.75 -17.90 -10.98
CA VAL A 34 -34.78 -17.33 -10.03
C VAL A 34 -33.40 -17.88 -10.35
N ILE A 35 -32.57 -17.07 -10.99
CA ILE A 35 -31.14 -17.36 -11.15
C ILE A 35 -30.45 -16.98 -9.84
N PRO A 36 -29.84 -17.94 -9.11
CA PRO A 36 -29.11 -17.64 -7.89
C PRO A 36 -27.96 -16.67 -8.16
N ALA A 37 -27.62 -15.84 -7.18
CA ALA A 37 -26.48 -14.95 -7.29
C ALA A 37 -25.22 -15.76 -7.63
N PRO A 38 -24.47 -15.38 -8.68
CA PRO A 38 -23.23 -16.07 -9.02
C PRO A 38 -22.26 -16.08 -7.83
N TYR A 39 -21.46 -17.13 -7.70
CA TYR A 39 -20.42 -17.20 -6.67
C TYR A 39 -19.47 -15.99 -6.71
N SER A 40 -19.20 -15.45 -7.90
CA SER A 40 -18.39 -14.22 -8.08
C SER A 40 -19.02 -13.00 -7.41
N HIS A 41 -20.35 -12.91 -7.36
CA HIS A 41 -21.07 -11.84 -6.67
C HIS A 41 -20.84 -11.92 -5.16
N LEU A 42 -21.04 -13.10 -4.56
CA LEU A 42 -20.77 -13.33 -3.13
C LEU A 42 -19.30 -13.05 -2.79
N LYS A 43 -18.36 -13.52 -3.61
CA LYS A 43 -16.93 -13.25 -3.43
C LYS A 43 -16.59 -11.77 -3.47
N CYS A 44 -17.23 -11.01 -4.35
CA CYS A 44 -17.09 -9.55 -4.43
C CYS A 44 -17.58 -8.86 -3.15
N LEU A 45 -18.79 -9.22 -2.69
CA LEU A 45 -19.37 -8.68 -1.46
C LEU A 45 -18.49 -8.96 -0.23
N LEU A 46 -18.03 -10.21 -0.08
CA LEU A 46 -17.15 -10.59 1.02
C LEU A 46 -15.84 -9.81 0.99
N LYS A 47 -15.22 -9.68 -0.19
CA LYS A 47 -13.98 -8.91 -0.34
C LYS A 47 -14.18 -7.45 0.07
N ASN A 48 -15.28 -6.83 -0.36
CA ASN A 48 -15.58 -5.43 -0.01
C ASN A 48 -15.84 -5.28 1.49
N CYS A 49 -16.58 -6.21 2.10
CA CYS A 49 -16.83 -6.22 3.54
C CYS A 49 -15.53 -6.31 4.35
N ILE A 50 -14.63 -7.23 3.96
CA ILE A 50 -13.32 -7.41 4.60
C ILE A 50 -12.49 -6.13 4.47
N VAL A 51 -12.39 -5.56 3.27
CA VAL A 51 -11.60 -4.33 3.03
C VAL A 51 -12.17 -3.15 3.82
N ASN A 52 -13.49 -3.02 3.92
CA ASN A 52 -14.11 -1.94 4.69
C ASN A 52 -13.82 -2.08 6.19
N LYS A 53 -14.03 -3.26 6.77
CA LYS A 53 -13.71 -3.53 8.19
C LYS A 53 -12.23 -3.27 8.49
N TRP A 54 -11.32 -3.67 7.60
CA TRP A 54 -9.90 -3.40 7.77
C TRP A 54 -9.57 -1.91 7.65
N ASN A 55 -10.25 -1.16 6.77
CA ASN A 55 -10.06 0.29 6.69
C ASN A 55 -10.56 1.00 7.95
N GLU A 56 -11.70 0.60 8.50
CA GLU A 56 -12.22 1.12 9.78
C GLU A 56 -11.24 0.88 10.92
N TYR A 57 -10.74 -0.36 11.05
CA TYR A 57 -9.72 -0.71 12.04
C TYR A 57 -8.42 0.09 11.82
N TRP A 58 -7.95 0.16 10.58
CA TRP A 58 -6.74 0.89 10.21
C TRP A 58 -6.81 2.38 10.54
N ASN A 59 -7.97 3.01 10.32
CA ASN A 59 -8.18 4.44 10.57
C ASN A 59 -8.36 4.76 12.06
N SER A 60 -8.88 3.81 12.86
CA SER A 60 -9.06 3.97 14.30
C SER A 60 -7.82 3.59 15.13
N TYR A 61 -6.84 2.90 14.53
CA TYR A 61 -5.65 2.43 15.24
C TYR A 61 -4.63 3.55 15.52
N ASP A 62 -4.48 3.96 16.78
CA ASP A 62 -3.69 5.14 17.19
C ASP A 62 -2.31 4.80 17.77
N SER A 63 -1.47 4.13 16.96
CA SER A 63 -0.04 3.97 17.28
C SER A 63 0.80 4.94 16.49
N ALA A 64 1.96 5.37 17.03
CA ALA A 64 2.90 6.23 16.33
C ALA A 64 3.29 5.67 14.95
N SER A 65 3.54 4.37 14.86
CA SER A 65 3.86 3.69 13.60
C SER A 65 2.67 3.65 12.65
N GLY A 66 1.46 3.42 13.16
CA GLY A 66 0.22 3.47 12.36
C GLY A 66 -0.03 4.87 11.76
N ILE A 67 0.08 5.92 12.58
CA ILE A 67 -0.02 7.32 12.13
C ILE A 67 1.02 7.59 11.04
N ARG A 68 2.26 7.15 11.26
CA ARG A 68 3.35 7.34 10.30
C ARG A 68 3.05 6.68 8.95
N VAL A 69 2.64 5.41 8.94
CA VAL A 69 2.33 4.68 7.70
C VAL A 69 1.16 5.34 6.95
N ARG A 70 0.14 5.83 7.66
CA ARG A 70 -1.00 6.59 7.07
C ARG A 70 -0.57 7.88 6.36
N GLY A 71 0.56 8.46 6.74
CA GLY A 71 1.16 9.61 6.05
C GLY A 71 1.61 9.29 4.61
N TYR A 72 1.92 8.02 4.31
CA TYR A 72 2.43 7.57 3.00
C TYR A 72 1.45 6.66 2.25
N ILE A 73 0.55 5.98 2.96
CA ILE A 73 -0.41 5.03 2.38
C ILE A 73 -1.84 5.48 2.73
N ASN A 74 -2.71 5.60 1.72
CA ASN A 74 -4.08 6.08 1.88
C ASN A 74 -5.01 5.12 2.62
N GLN A 75 -4.99 3.85 2.25
CA GLN A 75 -5.97 2.88 2.67
C GLN A 75 -5.36 1.49 2.64
N VAL A 76 -5.95 0.55 3.38
CA VAL A 76 -5.59 -0.84 3.21
C VAL A 76 -5.95 -1.31 1.81
N SER A 77 -5.09 -2.12 1.22
CA SER A 77 -5.33 -2.68 -0.10
C SER A 77 -4.88 -4.13 -0.13
N PRO A 78 -5.75 -5.06 -0.56
CA PRO A 78 -5.38 -6.47 -0.67
C PRO A 78 -4.37 -6.74 -1.79
N LYS A 79 -4.15 -5.76 -2.68
CA LYS A 79 -3.14 -5.84 -3.75
C LYS A 79 -1.80 -5.23 -3.35
N PHE A 80 -1.77 -4.49 -2.25
CA PHE A 80 -0.60 -3.76 -1.82
C PHE A 80 0.23 -4.65 -0.89
N LEU A 81 1.28 -5.24 -1.47
CA LEU A 81 2.24 -6.09 -0.77
C LEU A 81 3.63 -5.48 -0.92
N ILE A 82 4.24 -5.10 0.20
CA ILE A 82 5.63 -4.65 0.23
C ILE A 82 6.50 -5.85 0.56
N HIS A 83 7.28 -6.32 -0.41
CA HIS A 83 8.24 -7.42 -0.20
C HIS A 83 9.62 -6.93 0.23
N ASN A 84 9.89 -5.63 0.11
CA ASN A 84 11.18 -5.05 0.50
C ASN A 84 11.15 -4.60 1.97
N LYS A 85 11.97 -5.24 2.81
CA LYS A 85 12.08 -4.90 4.24
C LYS A 85 12.51 -3.46 4.50
N PHE A 86 13.33 -2.85 3.63
CA PHE A 86 13.79 -1.47 3.80
C PHE A 86 12.66 -0.46 3.60
N LEU A 87 11.74 -0.72 2.67
CA LEU A 87 10.51 0.08 2.54
C LEU A 87 9.64 -0.03 3.79
N ILE A 88 9.55 -1.23 4.38
CA ILE A 88 8.83 -1.44 5.65
C ILE A 88 9.51 -0.66 6.78
N TYR A 89 10.85 -0.70 6.86
CA TYR A 89 11.61 0.07 7.86
C TYR A 89 11.36 1.56 7.75
N PHE A 90 11.37 2.11 6.53
CA PHE A 90 11.03 3.50 6.31
C PHE A 90 9.61 3.80 6.78
N LEU A 91 8.61 3.05 6.29
CA LEU A 91 7.20 3.31 6.57
C LEU A 91 6.85 3.24 8.05
N SER A 92 7.27 2.19 8.73
CA SER A 92 6.97 1.94 10.14
C SER A 92 7.87 2.72 11.10
N GLY A 93 9.05 3.15 10.63
CA GLY A 93 10.12 3.62 11.51
C GLY A 93 10.78 2.50 12.32
N HIS A 94 10.38 1.24 12.12
CA HIS A 94 10.92 0.08 12.83
C HIS A 94 12.08 -0.47 12.02
N GLY A 95 13.29 -0.27 12.49
CA GLY A 95 14.47 -0.68 11.77
C GLY A 95 15.74 -0.50 12.60
N PRO A 96 16.91 -0.72 11.99
CA PRO A 96 18.19 -0.55 12.66
C PRO A 96 18.51 0.96 12.74
N PHE A 97 17.72 1.68 13.52
CA PHE A 97 17.78 3.12 13.71
C PHE A 97 18.00 3.40 15.20
N PRO A 98 18.94 4.30 15.58
CA PRO A 98 19.17 4.61 16.98
C PRO A 98 17.90 4.97 17.75
N SER A 99 17.03 5.78 17.15
CA SER A 99 15.78 6.21 17.80
C SER A 99 14.83 5.04 18.10
N TYR A 100 14.81 4.01 17.25
CA TYR A 100 13.96 2.84 17.44
C TYR A 100 14.59 1.86 18.44
N LEU A 101 15.88 1.57 18.28
CA LEU A 101 16.61 0.63 19.14
C LEU A 101 16.73 1.12 20.59
N HIS A 102 16.85 2.42 20.80
CA HIS A 102 16.83 3.05 22.12
C HIS A 102 15.52 2.77 22.87
N CYS A 103 14.37 2.77 22.20
CA CYS A 103 13.08 2.44 22.85
C CYS A 103 13.05 1.02 23.44
N PHE A 104 13.87 0.11 22.90
CA PHE A 104 14.03 -1.26 23.41
C PHE A 104 15.26 -1.44 24.30
N LYS A 105 15.94 -0.34 24.66
CA LYS A 105 17.15 -0.35 25.50
C LYS A 105 18.30 -1.17 24.91
N PHE A 106 18.33 -1.32 23.58
CA PHE A 106 19.48 -1.90 22.89
C PHE A 106 20.62 -0.89 22.75
N LEU A 107 20.28 0.39 22.59
CA LEU A 107 21.23 1.50 22.58
C LEU A 107 20.89 2.50 23.68
N ASP A 108 21.90 3.19 24.21
CA ASP A 108 21.74 4.15 25.31
C ASP A 108 21.31 5.54 24.84
N SER A 109 21.43 5.83 23.54
CA SER A 109 21.02 7.11 22.96
C SER A 109 20.16 6.90 21.71
N PRO A 110 19.10 7.73 21.50
CA PRO A 110 18.31 7.70 20.28
C PRO A 110 18.98 8.46 19.11
N HIS A 111 20.18 9.02 19.32
CA HIS A 111 20.85 9.88 18.35
C HIS A 111 21.79 9.10 17.45
N CYS A 112 21.93 9.57 16.21
CA CYS A 112 23.00 9.20 15.32
C CYS A 112 24.34 9.77 15.83
N ILE A 113 25.46 9.17 15.43
CA ILE A 113 26.83 9.65 15.72
C ILE A 113 27.09 11.09 15.23
N CYS A 114 26.27 11.62 14.32
CA CYS A 114 26.34 13.02 13.90
C CYS A 114 25.62 14.00 14.85
N GLY A 115 25.04 13.50 15.96
CA GLY A 115 24.36 14.29 16.99
C GLY A 115 22.86 14.52 16.75
N MET A 116 22.33 14.20 15.57
CA MET A 116 20.89 14.35 15.26
C MET A 116 20.09 13.10 15.65
N LEU A 117 18.77 13.23 15.83
CA LEU A 117 17.88 12.10 16.09
C LEU A 117 18.01 11.04 14.98
N GLY A 118 18.41 9.82 15.36
CA GLY A 118 18.74 8.73 14.43
C GLY A 118 17.50 7.98 13.98
N ASN A 119 16.64 8.61 13.18
CA ASN A 119 15.42 8.01 12.63
C ASN A 119 15.51 7.77 11.10
N ALA A 120 14.54 7.05 10.53
CA ALA A 120 14.53 6.72 9.10
C ALA A 120 14.60 7.95 8.17
N GLU A 121 13.93 9.06 8.54
CA GLU A 121 13.93 10.28 7.72
C GLU A 121 15.31 10.95 7.73
N HIS A 122 15.98 10.98 8.87
CA HIS A 122 17.34 11.52 8.99
C HIS A 122 18.30 10.81 8.03
N TYR A 123 18.33 9.47 8.04
CA TYR A 123 19.24 8.72 7.16
C TYR A 123 18.91 8.85 5.67
N ILE A 124 17.66 9.10 5.30
CA ILE A 124 17.26 9.21 3.89
C ILE A 124 17.41 10.64 3.35
N PHE A 125 17.25 11.66 4.19
CA PHE A 125 17.13 13.03 3.71
C PHE A 125 18.25 13.98 4.14
N SER A 126 18.98 13.70 5.23
CA SER A 126 19.88 14.72 5.80
C SER A 126 21.12 14.23 6.54
N CYS A 127 21.29 12.93 6.78
CA CYS A 127 22.45 12.43 7.53
C CYS A 127 23.77 12.65 6.79
N SER A 128 24.77 13.17 7.50
CA SER A 128 26.12 13.39 6.98
C SER A 128 26.80 12.10 6.50
N HIS A 129 26.47 10.95 7.09
CA HIS A 129 27.06 9.64 6.79
C HIS A 129 26.38 8.93 5.60
N THR A 130 25.28 9.47 5.07
CA THR A 130 24.53 8.86 3.95
C THR A 130 24.31 9.82 2.79
N LYS A 131 25.16 10.85 2.65
CA LYS A 131 25.03 11.91 1.61
C LYS A 131 24.85 11.36 0.20
N GLU A 132 25.57 10.29 -0.15
CA GLU A 132 25.48 9.65 -1.47
C GLU A 132 24.11 8.97 -1.76
N PHE A 133 23.38 8.64 -0.69
CA PHE A 133 22.10 7.95 -0.72
C PHE A 133 20.90 8.87 -0.56
N HIS A 134 21.11 10.19 -0.40
CA HIS A 134 20.01 11.10 -0.12
C HIS A 134 18.96 11.08 -1.23
N LEU A 135 17.70 11.05 -0.79
CA LEU A 135 16.54 11.30 -1.62
C LEU A 135 16.01 12.70 -1.34
N ILE A 136 15.22 13.24 -2.26
CA ILE A 136 14.56 14.53 -2.04
C ILE A 136 13.44 14.31 -1.01
N LYS A 137 13.46 15.10 0.08
CA LYS A 137 12.41 15.10 1.08
C LYS A 137 11.11 15.63 0.45
N PRO A 138 10.00 14.87 0.47
CA PRO A 138 8.73 15.37 -0.04
C PRO A 138 8.12 16.40 0.91
N ALA A 139 7.37 17.34 0.35
CA ALA A 139 6.41 18.13 1.13
C ALA A 139 5.34 17.22 1.73
N ASP A 140 4.72 17.62 2.84
CA ASP A 140 3.77 16.78 3.58
C ASP A 140 2.57 16.34 2.72
N GLU A 141 2.04 17.25 1.91
CA GLU A 141 0.96 17.00 0.94
C GLU A 141 1.34 15.95 -0.11
N ASN A 142 2.64 15.82 -0.42
CA ASN A 142 3.17 14.99 -1.49
C ASN A 142 3.75 13.65 -1.00
N LYS A 143 3.72 13.35 0.31
CA LYS A 143 4.29 12.11 0.87
C LYS A 143 3.76 10.85 0.19
N LYS A 144 2.47 10.80 -0.11
CA LYS A 144 1.80 9.66 -0.74
C LYS A 144 2.25 9.45 -2.19
N ALA A 145 2.27 10.53 -2.98
CA ALA A 145 2.74 10.49 -4.37
C ALA A 145 4.23 10.12 -4.42
N TRP A 146 5.04 10.72 -3.54
CA TRP A 146 6.45 10.41 -3.40
C TRP A 146 6.69 8.93 -3.09
N PHE A 147 5.91 8.36 -2.17
CA PHE A 147 6.07 6.95 -1.81
C PHE A 147 5.64 6.03 -2.95
N ASN A 148 4.55 6.33 -3.66
CA ASN A 148 4.16 5.55 -4.84
C ASN A 148 5.24 5.58 -5.93
N ASN A 149 5.89 6.73 -6.15
CA ASN A 149 7.01 6.85 -7.08
C ASN A 149 8.25 6.09 -6.60
N LEU A 150 8.49 6.05 -5.29
CA LEU A 150 9.59 5.27 -4.71
C LEU A 150 9.41 3.77 -5.00
N LEU A 151 8.17 3.24 -4.93
CA LEU A 151 7.90 1.82 -5.20
C LEU A 151 8.26 1.37 -6.61
N THR A 152 8.18 2.28 -7.59
CA THR A 152 8.48 1.98 -9.00
C THR A 152 9.90 2.38 -9.39
N ASN A 153 10.59 3.20 -8.59
CA ASN A 153 11.93 3.68 -8.86
C ASN A 153 13.00 2.81 -8.19
N ARG A 154 13.52 1.84 -8.94
CA ARG A 154 14.56 0.92 -8.46
C ARG A 154 15.82 1.62 -7.95
N GLN A 155 16.26 2.71 -8.60
CA GLN A 155 17.46 3.44 -8.19
C GLN A 155 17.26 4.13 -6.83
N ALA A 156 16.08 4.73 -6.63
CA ALA A 156 15.72 5.35 -5.35
C ALA A 156 15.61 4.31 -4.22
N VAL A 157 15.07 3.13 -4.52
CA VAL A 157 15.06 2.00 -3.57
C VAL A 157 16.48 1.58 -3.22
N THR A 158 17.37 1.36 -4.19
CA THR A 158 18.77 0.99 -3.93
C THR A 158 19.47 2.02 -3.05
N LYS A 159 19.23 3.32 -3.27
CA LYS A 159 19.76 4.38 -2.39
C LYS A 159 19.24 4.24 -0.96
N MET A 160 17.93 4.04 -0.79
CA MET A 160 17.32 3.81 0.52
C MET A 160 17.92 2.59 1.23
N GLU A 161 18.16 1.49 0.50
CA GLU A 161 18.83 0.31 1.05
C GLU A 161 20.25 0.63 1.53
N GLY A 162 21.01 1.39 0.75
CA GLY A 162 22.35 1.87 1.12
C GLY A 162 22.34 2.67 2.42
N ALA A 163 21.47 3.68 2.50
CA ALA A 163 21.33 4.51 3.70
C ALA A 163 21.00 3.69 4.97
N PHE A 164 20.10 2.72 4.86
CA PHE A 164 19.70 1.88 6.00
C PHE A 164 20.71 0.80 6.36
N ARG A 165 21.55 0.36 5.42
CA ARG A 165 22.72 -0.46 5.72
C ARG A 165 23.77 0.35 6.50
N THR A 166 24.02 1.59 6.11
CA THR A 166 24.90 2.49 6.89
C THR A 166 24.37 2.70 8.30
N SER A 167 23.06 2.97 8.45
CA SER A 167 22.41 3.08 9.77
C SER A 167 22.61 1.83 10.62
N ARG A 168 22.46 0.63 10.02
CA ARG A 168 22.72 -0.64 10.71
C ARG A 168 24.15 -0.76 11.19
N ASN A 169 25.12 -0.54 10.31
CA ASN A 169 26.53 -0.64 10.70
C ASN A 169 26.86 0.31 11.86
N ILE A 170 26.32 1.54 11.83
CA ILE A 170 26.46 2.49 12.94
C ILE A 170 25.85 1.93 14.23
N CYS A 171 24.63 1.38 14.18
CA CYS A 171 23.97 0.80 15.35
C CYS A 171 24.76 -0.40 15.90
N ASP A 172 25.28 -1.25 15.03
CA ASP A 172 26.05 -2.44 15.42
C ASP A 172 27.35 -2.03 16.14
N THR A 173 28.05 -1.00 15.64
CA THR A 173 29.23 -0.42 16.33
C THR A 173 28.87 0.15 17.70
N LEU A 174 27.80 0.95 17.79
CA LEU A 174 27.36 1.56 19.05
C LEU A 174 26.94 0.51 20.09
N ALA A 175 26.37 -0.62 19.65
CA ALA A 175 26.00 -1.71 20.54
C ALA A 175 27.24 -2.43 21.10
N GLN A 176 28.28 -2.62 20.29
CA GLN A 176 29.54 -3.26 20.73
C GLN A 176 30.32 -2.41 21.73
N GLU A 177 30.36 -1.08 21.56
CA GLU A 177 31.00 -0.16 22.50
C GLU A 177 30.38 -0.22 23.91
N ARG A 178 29.09 -0.60 24.00
CA ARG A 178 28.40 -0.80 25.27
C ARG A 178 28.80 -2.10 25.97
N ASP A 179 28.97 -3.20 25.23
CA ASP A 179 29.36 -4.50 25.81
C ASP A 179 30.81 -4.50 26.35
N HIS A 180 31.59 -3.46 26.06
CA HIS A 180 32.98 -3.31 26.48
C HIS A 180 33.20 -2.29 27.61
N ASN A 181 32.17 -1.59 28.06
CA ASN A 181 32.19 -0.64 29.18
C ASN A 181 31.35 -1.15 30.36
#